data_AF-A0A951U2L5-F1
#
_entry.id   AF-A0A951U2L5-F1
#
_cell.length_a   1.000
_cell.length_b   1.000
_cell.length_c   1.000
_cell.angle_alpha   90.00
_cell.angle_beta   90.00
_cell.angle_gamma   90.00
#
_symmetry.space_group_name_H-M   'P 1'
#
loop_
_entity.id
_entity.type
_entity.pdbx_description
1 polymer ?
#
loop_
_entity_poly.entity_id
_entity_poly.type
_entity_poly.pdbx_seq_one_letter_code
_entity_poly.pdbx_strand_id
1 'polypeptide(L)'
;MQSQNFRSKVNEVTDNPFFFWVAVFIFCTLIGISLKVITVNIEPYLSLTGAPNIKPSNIPIVGWAYDVLNILYVATGAFLVWSLIQICQVIWILISLDRKAQRTAIKESQKELRIQGSNFEGDDRVRKIKKRAVGIPFFFMAASGYIALSAYIAEIIINARQYPLITSWVRFMAGLTIGNLSAIRTDNVIAMCWNLFSTEFLIVALIVVGQWVWSHKNG
;
A
#
# COMPACT_ATOMS: atom_id res chain seq x y z
N MET A 1 -11.69 -17.14 -38.44
CA MET A 1 -12.56 -18.08 -37.69
C MET A 1 -12.07 -18.41 -36.28
N GLN A 2 -10.75 -18.45 -35.98
CA GLN A 2 -10.27 -18.72 -34.61
C GLN A 2 -10.62 -17.65 -33.54
N SER A 3 -10.79 -16.37 -33.90
CA SER A 3 -11.09 -15.32 -32.91
C SER A 3 -12.55 -15.30 -32.41
N GLN A 4 -13.48 -15.88 -33.17
CA GLN A 4 -14.89 -15.99 -32.75
C GLN A 4 -15.08 -17.11 -31.72
N ASN A 5 -14.43 -18.27 -31.92
CA ASN A 5 -14.45 -19.38 -30.96
C ASN A 5 -13.73 -19.05 -29.64
N PHE A 6 -12.75 -18.14 -29.66
CA PHE A 6 -12.10 -17.69 -28.43
C PHE A 6 -13.01 -16.73 -27.63
N ARG A 7 -13.73 -15.82 -28.32
CA ARG A 7 -14.70 -14.93 -27.67
C ARG A 7 -15.90 -15.67 -27.09
N SER A 8 -16.42 -16.70 -27.78
CA SER A 8 -17.53 -17.50 -27.26
C SER A 8 -17.13 -18.30 -26.01
N LYS A 9 -15.93 -18.90 -26.00
CA LYS A 9 -15.43 -19.61 -24.81
C LYS A 9 -15.14 -18.69 -23.63
N VAL A 10 -14.65 -17.48 -23.88
CA VAL A 10 -14.44 -16.48 -22.81
C VAL A 10 -15.78 -16.04 -22.21
N ASN A 11 -16.82 -15.90 -23.05
CA ASN A 11 -18.17 -15.58 -22.59
C ASN A 11 -18.83 -16.75 -21.82
N GLU A 12 -18.63 -18.01 -22.25
CA GLU A 12 -19.14 -19.18 -21.51
C GLU A 12 -18.49 -19.37 -20.12
N VAL A 13 -17.22 -18.95 -19.95
CA VAL A 13 -16.54 -18.99 -18.65
C VAL A 13 -17.02 -17.86 -17.74
N THR A 14 -17.39 -16.70 -18.28
CA THR A 14 -17.99 -15.60 -17.50
C THR A 14 -19.43 -15.84 -17.07
N ASP A 15 -20.16 -16.74 -17.72
CA ASP A 15 -21.59 -16.98 -17.45
C ASP A 15 -21.85 -18.12 -16.45
N ASN A 16 -20.80 -18.77 -15.92
CA ASN A 16 -20.98 -19.91 -15.03
C ASN A 16 -21.17 -19.44 -13.56
N PRO A 17 -22.36 -19.67 -12.96
CA PRO A 17 -22.67 -19.20 -11.60
C PRO A 17 -21.77 -19.82 -10.52
N PHE A 18 -21.18 -20.99 -10.78
CA PHE A 18 -20.22 -21.61 -9.85
C PHE A 18 -18.94 -20.77 -9.70
N PHE A 19 -18.39 -20.24 -10.81
CA PHE A 19 -17.19 -19.41 -10.76
C PHE A 19 -17.44 -18.08 -10.05
N PHE A 20 -18.64 -17.52 -10.16
CA PHE A 20 -19.04 -16.35 -9.38
C PHE A 20 -18.99 -16.63 -7.86
N TRP A 21 -19.58 -17.74 -7.40
CA TRP A 21 -19.54 -18.11 -5.98
C TRP A 21 -18.13 -18.38 -5.48
N VAL A 22 -17.27 -19.01 -6.30
CA VAL A 22 -15.84 -19.19 -5.98
C VAL A 22 -15.15 -17.83 -5.82
N ALA A 23 -15.39 -16.88 -6.73
CA ALA A 23 -14.81 -15.54 -6.63
C ALA A 23 -15.29 -14.77 -5.38
N VAL A 24 -16.57 -14.87 -5.03
CA VAL A 24 -17.12 -14.29 -3.79
C VAL A 24 -16.49 -14.93 -2.55
N PHE A 25 -16.33 -16.26 -2.53
CA PHE A 25 -15.70 -16.95 -1.42
C PHE A 25 -14.23 -16.54 -1.23
N ILE A 26 -13.48 -16.44 -2.33
CA ILE A 26 -12.10 -15.93 -2.32
C ILE A 26 -12.08 -14.49 -1.78
N PHE A 27 -13.00 -13.64 -2.23
CA PHE A 27 -13.10 -12.25 -1.77
C PHE A 27 -13.37 -12.16 -0.26
N CYS A 28 -14.33 -12.93 0.27
CA CYS A 28 -14.59 -12.99 1.71
C CYS A 28 -13.38 -13.50 2.50
N THR A 29 -12.68 -14.51 1.97
CA THR A 29 -11.45 -15.03 2.58
C THR A 29 -10.35 -13.98 2.63
N LEU A 30 -10.17 -13.22 1.55
CA LEU A 30 -9.21 -12.11 1.49
C LEU A 30 -9.53 -11.03 2.53
N ILE A 31 -10.81 -10.68 2.73
CA ILE A 31 -11.22 -9.74 3.80
C ILE A 31 -10.80 -10.27 5.18
N GLY A 32 -11.04 -11.56 5.46
CA GLY A 32 -10.61 -12.19 6.71
C GLY A 32 -9.10 -12.15 6.91
N ILE A 33 -8.33 -12.45 5.86
CA ILE A 33 -6.86 -12.36 5.88
C ILE A 33 -6.41 -10.90 6.09
N SER A 34 -7.08 -9.93 5.46
CA SER A 34 -6.79 -8.51 5.65
C SER A 34 -6.95 -8.07 7.10
N LEU A 35 -8.02 -8.48 7.77
CA LEU A 35 -8.19 -8.20 9.20
C LEU A 35 -7.03 -8.78 10.02
N LYS A 36 -6.56 -9.99 9.70
CA LYS A 36 -5.43 -10.59 10.40
C LYS A 36 -4.13 -9.83 10.13
N VAL A 37 -3.85 -9.44 8.89
CA VAL A 37 -2.67 -8.66 8.52
C VAL A 37 -2.66 -7.30 9.21
N ILE A 38 -3.81 -6.64 9.31
CA ILE A 38 -3.95 -5.39 10.07
C ILE A 38 -3.49 -5.59 11.52
N THR A 39 -3.91 -6.67 12.19
CA THR A 39 -3.48 -6.91 13.58
C THR A 39 -1.98 -7.11 13.75
N VAL A 40 -1.31 -7.72 12.76
CA VAL A 40 0.14 -7.94 12.78
C VAL A 40 0.89 -6.64 12.47
N ASN A 41 0.42 -5.90 11.47
CA ASN A 41 1.12 -4.70 10.99
C ASN A 41 0.95 -3.50 11.94
N ILE A 42 -0.01 -3.51 12.87
CA ILE A 42 -0.15 -2.48 13.92
C ILE A 42 0.91 -2.65 15.02
N GLU A 43 1.49 -3.84 15.21
CA GLU A 43 2.40 -4.12 16.33
C GLU A 43 3.59 -3.14 16.43
N PRO A 44 4.31 -2.80 15.35
CA PRO A 44 5.39 -1.80 15.40
C PRO A 44 4.91 -0.42 15.85
N TYR A 45 3.65 -0.07 15.58
CA TYR A 45 3.07 1.23 15.91
C TYR A 45 2.69 1.35 17.37
N LEU A 46 2.34 0.23 18.03
CA LEU A 46 2.15 0.17 19.48
C LEU A 46 3.44 0.51 20.24
N SER A 47 4.61 0.17 19.67
CA SER A 47 5.90 0.51 20.27
C SER A 47 6.18 2.03 20.23
N LEU A 48 5.64 2.74 19.24
CA LEU A 48 5.82 4.19 19.07
C LEU A 48 4.89 5.03 19.93
N THR A 49 3.65 4.58 20.11
CA THR A 49 2.66 5.27 20.95
C THR A 49 2.95 5.10 22.44
N GLY A 50 4.02 4.37 22.78
CA GLY A 50 4.42 4.08 24.14
C GLY A 50 3.41 3.13 24.75
N ALA A 51 3.53 1.83 24.47
CA ALA A 51 2.78 0.82 25.18
C ALA A 51 2.90 1.15 26.69
N PRO A 52 1.79 1.49 27.38
CA PRO A 52 1.87 1.79 28.79
C PRO A 52 2.50 0.59 29.45
N ASN A 53 3.40 0.80 30.41
CA ASN A 53 3.75 -0.28 31.33
C ASN A 53 2.45 -0.67 32.02
N ILE A 54 1.74 -1.68 31.49
CA ILE A 54 0.50 -2.20 32.04
C ILE A 54 0.91 -2.95 33.31
N LYS A 55 1.25 -2.19 34.35
CA LYS A 55 1.25 -2.72 35.70
C LYS A 55 -0.22 -2.89 36.02
N PRO A 56 -0.71 -4.13 36.22
CA PRO A 56 -2.10 -4.34 36.57
C PRO A 56 -2.41 -3.45 37.76
N SER A 57 -3.35 -2.54 37.59
CA SER A 57 -3.73 -1.66 38.67
C SER A 57 -4.25 -2.53 39.82
N ASN A 58 -3.62 -2.44 40.99
CA ASN A 58 -3.97 -3.23 42.19
C ASN A 58 -5.38 -2.91 42.74
N ILE A 59 -6.17 -2.08 42.03
CA ILE A 59 -7.53 -1.70 42.36
C ILE A 59 -8.49 -2.60 41.57
N PRO A 60 -9.24 -3.51 42.22
CA PRO A 60 -10.16 -4.38 41.52
C PRO A 60 -11.24 -3.58 40.77
N ILE A 61 -11.62 -4.06 39.58
CA ILE A 61 -12.64 -3.51 38.67
C ILE A 61 -12.28 -2.15 38.04
N VAL A 62 -12.04 -1.11 38.85
CA VAL A 62 -11.73 0.25 38.36
C VAL A 62 -10.35 0.29 37.70
N GLY A 63 -9.37 -0.40 38.28
CA GLY A 63 -8.05 -0.55 37.70
C GLY A 63 -8.07 -1.29 36.37
N TRP A 64 -8.82 -2.40 36.30
CA TRP A 64 -8.96 -3.17 35.07
C TRP A 64 -9.68 -2.41 33.96
N ALA A 65 -10.74 -1.66 34.28
CA ALA A 65 -11.44 -0.82 33.32
C ALA A 65 -10.51 0.29 32.77
N TYR A 66 -9.69 0.90 33.64
CA TYR A 66 -8.70 1.89 33.23
C TYR A 66 -7.60 1.29 32.34
N ASP A 67 -7.11 0.10 32.67
CA ASP A 67 -6.10 -0.62 31.88
C ASP A 67 -6.64 -0.99 30.49
N VAL A 68 -7.88 -1.47 30.40
CA VAL A 68 -8.55 -1.75 29.12
C VAL A 68 -8.73 -0.48 28.29
N LEU A 69 -9.11 0.64 28.92
CA LEU A 69 -9.30 1.90 28.23
C LEU A 69 -7.98 2.48 27.71
N ASN A 70 -6.89 2.34 28.47
CA ASN A 70 -5.54 2.70 28.02
C ASN A 70 -5.07 1.84 26.85
N ILE A 71 -5.28 0.52 26.91
CA ILE A 71 -4.95 -0.39 25.79
C ILE A 71 -5.71 0.03 24.53
N LEU A 72 -7.02 0.29 24.65
CA LEU A 72 -7.86 0.73 23.55
C LEU A 72 -7.38 2.08 22.98
N TYR A 73 -7.03 3.03 23.84
CA TYR A 73 -6.53 4.34 23.42
C TYR A 73 -5.22 4.21 22.62
N VAL A 74 -4.26 3.43 23.13
CA VAL A 74 -2.95 3.21 22.52
C VAL A 74 -3.10 2.44 21.20
N ALA A 75 -3.96 1.42 21.16
CA ALA A 75 -4.26 0.66 19.96
C ALA A 75 -4.95 1.52 18.89
N THR A 76 -5.87 2.40 19.31
CA THR A 76 -6.53 3.34 18.40
C THR A 76 -5.54 4.34 17.82
N GLY A 77 -4.66 4.91 18.65
CA GLY A 77 -3.58 5.79 18.20
C GLY A 77 -2.64 5.11 17.21
N ALA A 78 -2.21 3.88 17.51
CA ALA A 78 -1.36 3.07 16.65
C ALA A 78 -2.03 2.77 15.30
N PHE A 79 -3.33 2.40 15.32
CA PHE A 79 -4.11 2.18 14.11
C PHE A 79 -4.27 3.45 13.27
N LEU A 80 -4.46 4.62 13.88
CA LEU A 80 -4.58 5.89 13.15
C LEU A 80 -3.28 6.25 12.44
N VAL A 81 -2.13 6.09 13.11
CA VAL A 81 -0.81 6.35 12.49
C VAL A 81 -0.51 5.33 11.38
N TRP A 82 -0.78 4.06 11.64
CA TRP A 82 -0.63 2.99 10.65
C TRP A 82 -1.50 3.25 9.41
N SER A 83 -2.78 3.53 9.60
CA SER A 83 -3.72 3.77 8.49
C SER A 83 -3.34 5.00 7.67
N LEU A 84 -2.85 6.08 8.30
CA LEU A 84 -2.37 7.25 7.59
C LEU A 84 -1.19 6.94 6.65
N ILE A 85 -0.19 6.18 7.14
CA ILE A 85 0.98 5.78 6.35
C ILE A 85 0.56 4.86 5.21
N GLN A 86 -0.30 3.88 5.50
CA GLN A 86 -0.77 2.91 4.52
C GLN A 86 -1.63 3.55 3.44
N ILE A 87 -2.48 4.53 3.78
CA ILE A 87 -3.23 5.32 2.78
C ILE A 87 -2.25 6.02 1.82
N CYS A 88 -1.18 6.64 2.33
CA CYS A 88 -0.18 7.30 1.50
C CYS A 88 0.53 6.34 0.52
N GLN A 89 0.80 5.09 0.93
CA GLN A 89 1.38 4.06 0.06
C GLN A 89 0.39 3.56 -0.99
N VAL A 90 -0.84 3.29 -0.57
CA VAL A 90 -1.88 2.68 -1.41
C VAL A 90 -2.44 3.65 -2.46
N ILE A 91 -2.46 4.96 -2.18
CA ILE A 91 -2.93 5.98 -3.15
C ILE A 91 -2.21 5.85 -4.48
N TRP A 92 -0.89 5.64 -4.48
CA TRP A 92 -0.12 5.44 -5.70
C TRP A 92 -0.57 4.19 -6.47
N ILE A 93 -0.86 3.09 -5.76
CA ILE A 93 -1.35 1.84 -6.35
C ILE A 93 -2.72 2.07 -7.02
N LEU A 94 -3.64 2.75 -6.33
CA LEU A 94 -4.97 3.05 -6.88
C LEU A 94 -4.88 3.91 -8.15
N ILE A 95 -4.03 4.94 -8.14
CA ILE A 95 -3.77 5.77 -9.33
C ILE A 95 -3.13 4.95 -10.46
N SER A 96 -2.22 4.03 -10.11
CA SER A 96 -1.54 3.18 -11.10
C SER A 96 -2.47 2.14 -11.74
N LEU A 97 -3.44 1.60 -11.00
CA LEU A 97 -4.41 0.63 -11.52
C LEU A 97 -5.54 1.29 -12.31
N ASP A 98 -5.76 2.59 -12.14
CA ASP A 98 -6.74 3.33 -12.94
C ASP A 98 -6.22 3.59 -14.37
N ARG A 99 -6.67 2.72 -15.28
CA ARG A 99 -6.39 2.83 -16.73
C ARG A 99 -6.86 4.16 -17.34
N LYS A 100 -7.91 4.80 -16.79
CA LYS A 100 -8.38 6.10 -17.29
C LYS A 100 -7.42 7.20 -16.88
N ALA A 101 -6.99 7.22 -15.61
CA ALA A 101 -6.00 8.16 -15.11
C ALA A 101 -4.67 8.04 -15.89
N GLN A 102 -4.17 6.82 -16.09
CA GLN A 102 -2.94 6.59 -16.85
C GLN A 102 -3.04 7.01 -18.32
N ARG A 103 -4.15 6.69 -19.00
CA ARG A 103 -4.35 7.10 -20.40
C ARG A 103 -4.41 8.61 -20.55
N THR A 104 -5.02 9.31 -19.59
CA THR A 104 -5.05 10.77 -19.57
C THR A 104 -3.66 11.35 -19.36
N ALA A 105 -2.91 10.84 -18.38
CA ALA A 105 -1.55 11.27 -18.09
C ALA A 105 -0.58 11.05 -19.28
N ILE A 106 -0.66 9.91 -19.98
CA ILE A 106 0.17 9.62 -21.16
C ILE A 106 -0.19 10.55 -22.33
N LYS A 107 -1.49 10.77 -22.58
CA LYS A 107 -1.93 11.70 -23.63
C LYS A 107 -1.46 13.12 -23.37
N GLU A 108 -1.41 13.52 -22.10
CA GLU A 108 -0.93 14.83 -21.68
C GLU A 108 0.59 14.95 -21.74
N SER A 109 1.35 13.93 -21.33
CA SER A 109 2.82 13.95 -21.46
C SER A 109 3.27 14.02 -22.93
N GLN A 110 2.57 13.31 -23.82
CA GLN A 110 2.79 13.41 -25.27
C GLN A 110 2.43 14.78 -25.83
N LYS A 111 1.37 15.42 -25.30
CA LYS A 111 1.01 16.81 -25.66
C LYS A 111 2.07 17.79 -25.17
N GLU A 112 2.60 17.61 -23.97
CA GLU A 112 3.62 18.47 -23.40
C GLU A 112 4.95 18.37 -24.16
N LEU A 113 5.41 17.15 -24.49
CA LEU A 113 6.60 16.94 -25.33
C LEU A 113 6.44 17.58 -26.71
N ARG A 114 5.26 17.49 -27.32
CA ARG A 114 4.97 18.15 -28.61
C ARG A 114 4.99 19.67 -28.49
N ILE A 115 4.45 20.23 -27.41
CA ILE A 115 4.47 21.69 -27.14
C ILE A 115 5.89 22.19 -26.86
N GLN A 116 6.74 21.37 -26.21
CA GLN A 116 8.15 21.72 -25.96
C GLN A 116 9.01 21.65 -27.23
N GLY A 117 8.69 20.76 -28.19
CA GLY A 117 9.41 20.63 -29.46
C GLY A 117 8.96 21.60 -30.57
N SER A 118 7.81 22.25 -30.43
CA SER A 118 7.28 23.18 -31.41
C SER A 118 7.54 24.64 -31.00
N ASN A 119 8.39 25.34 -31.74
CA ASN A 119 8.57 26.79 -31.68
C ASN A 119 7.30 27.50 -32.17
N PHE A 120 6.23 27.56 -31.36
CA PHE A 120 5.06 28.38 -31.65
C PHE A 120 5.25 29.77 -31.03
N GLU A 121 5.53 30.73 -31.91
CA GLU A 121 5.37 32.18 -31.69
C GLU A 121 3.88 32.50 -31.58
N GLY A 122 3.45 33.09 -30.46
CA GLY A 122 2.07 33.54 -30.30
C GLY A 122 1.51 33.25 -28.91
N ASP A 123 1.72 34.21 -28.02
CA ASP A 123 1.04 34.38 -26.72
C ASP A 123 1.55 33.54 -25.53
N ASP A 124 2.54 34.09 -24.83
CA ASP A 124 3.15 33.53 -23.62
C ASP A 124 2.17 33.30 -22.46
N ARG A 125 1.07 34.07 -22.38
CA ARG A 125 0.05 33.89 -21.33
C ARG A 125 -0.79 32.65 -21.57
N VAL A 126 -1.25 32.44 -22.81
CA VAL A 126 -2.00 31.24 -23.21
C VAL A 126 -1.10 30.00 -23.11
N ARG A 127 0.20 30.14 -23.42
CA ARG A 127 1.21 29.09 -23.23
C ARG A 127 1.39 28.69 -21.75
N LYS A 128 1.47 29.66 -20.82
CA LYS A 128 1.57 29.39 -19.38
C LYS A 128 0.31 28.72 -18.82
N ILE A 129 -0.88 29.14 -19.28
CA ILE A 129 -2.16 28.57 -18.83
C ILE A 129 -2.35 27.15 -19.40
N LYS A 130 -2.03 26.91 -20.68
CA LYS A 130 -2.05 25.56 -21.27
C LYS A 130 -1.03 24.63 -20.61
N LYS A 131 0.21 25.08 -20.35
CA LYS A 131 1.20 24.28 -19.62
C LYS A 131 0.73 23.94 -18.20
N ARG A 132 0.11 24.90 -17.48
CA ARG A 132 -0.46 24.63 -16.15
C ARG A 132 -1.62 23.65 -16.19
N ALA A 133 -2.52 23.75 -17.15
CA ALA A 133 -3.69 22.87 -17.24
C ALA A 133 -3.34 21.44 -17.67
N VAL A 134 -2.33 21.27 -18.54
CA VAL A 134 -1.84 19.95 -19.02
C VAL A 134 -0.96 19.25 -17.98
N GLY A 135 -0.33 19.97 -17.06
CA GLY A 135 0.54 19.38 -16.04
C GLY A 135 -0.17 18.81 -14.80
N ILE A 136 -1.48 19.06 -14.62
CA ILE A 136 -2.19 18.70 -13.38
C ILE A 136 -2.19 17.18 -13.14
N PRO A 137 -2.60 16.32 -14.11
CA PRO A 137 -2.66 14.88 -13.89
C PRO A 137 -1.29 14.19 -13.81
N PHE A 138 -0.29 14.68 -14.57
CA PHE A 138 1.08 14.19 -14.47
C PHE A 138 1.72 14.57 -13.12
N PHE A 139 1.50 15.79 -12.64
CA PHE A 139 1.97 16.22 -11.33
C PHE A 139 1.34 15.39 -10.21
N PHE A 140 0.04 15.08 -10.28
CA PHE A 140 -0.62 14.21 -9.29
C PHE A 140 -0.02 12.80 -9.26
N MET A 141 0.32 12.24 -10.43
CA MET A 141 1.02 10.96 -10.51
C MET A 141 2.41 11.09 -9.87
N ALA A 142 3.28 11.99 -10.35
CA ALA A 142 4.62 12.14 -9.78
C ALA A 142 4.61 12.44 -8.26
N ALA A 143 3.73 13.32 -7.80
CA ALA A 143 3.58 13.67 -6.38
C ALA A 143 3.11 12.48 -5.52
N SER A 144 2.17 11.67 -6.01
CA SER A 144 1.73 10.48 -5.27
C SER A 144 2.84 9.43 -5.15
N GLY A 145 3.71 9.30 -6.15
CA GLY A 145 4.91 8.46 -6.04
C GLY A 145 5.89 8.95 -4.96
N TYR A 146 6.13 10.26 -4.85
CA TYR A 146 6.98 10.82 -3.80
C TYR A 146 6.37 10.67 -2.40
N ILE A 147 5.05 10.83 -2.27
CA ILE A 147 4.32 10.61 -1.01
C ILE A 147 4.40 9.14 -0.59
N ALA A 148 4.24 8.21 -1.53
CA ALA A 148 4.40 6.79 -1.24
C ALA A 148 5.84 6.46 -0.80
N LEU A 149 6.85 7.02 -1.48
CA LEU A 149 8.26 6.81 -1.13
C LEU A 149 8.57 7.34 0.28
N SER A 150 8.09 8.54 0.64
CA SER A 150 8.31 9.08 1.99
C SER A 150 7.57 8.26 3.06
N ALA A 151 6.39 7.74 2.74
CA ALA A 151 5.65 6.82 3.61
C ALA A 151 6.40 5.49 3.81
N TYR A 152 6.99 4.91 2.75
CA TYR A 152 7.86 3.74 2.88
C TYR A 152 9.09 3.99 3.76
N ILE A 153 9.74 5.15 3.62
CA ILE A 153 10.87 5.51 4.49
C ILE A 153 10.41 5.61 5.95
N ALA A 154 9.27 6.26 6.20
CA ALA A 154 8.70 6.34 7.55
C ALA A 154 8.40 4.94 8.10
N GLU A 155 7.77 4.08 7.32
CA GLU A 155 7.45 2.71 7.73
C GLU A 155 8.69 1.85 7.98
N ILE A 156 9.76 2.01 7.20
CA ILE A 156 11.05 1.34 7.45
C ILE A 156 11.63 1.80 8.78
N ILE A 157 11.59 3.09 9.10
CA ILE A 157 12.10 3.62 10.37
C ILE A 157 11.30 3.05 11.55
N ILE A 158 9.98 2.99 11.42
CA ILE A 158 9.07 2.42 12.42
C ILE A 158 9.37 0.94 12.62
N ASN A 159 9.41 0.16 11.54
CA ASN A 159 9.67 -1.27 11.62
C ASN A 159 11.08 -1.60 12.11
N ALA A 160 12.10 -0.80 11.76
CA ALA A 160 13.47 -1.02 12.21
C ALA A 160 13.63 -0.90 13.74
N ARG A 161 12.72 -0.19 14.42
CA ARG A 161 12.69 -0.12 15.90
C ARG A 161 12.21 -1.43 16.52
N GLN A 162 11.17 -2.05 15.95
CA GLN A 162 10.63 -3.33 16.44
C GLN A 162 11.47 -4.52 15.97
N TYR A 163 11.93 -4.49 14.73
CA TYR A 163 12.67 -5.54 14.04
C TYR A 163 14.06 -5.04 13.63
N PRO A 164 15.02 -4.90 14.57
CA PRO A 164 16.35 -4.44 14.24
C PRO A 164 17.02 -5.42 13.28
N LEU A 165 17.42 -4.93 12.10
CA LEU A 165 18.02 -5.74 11.03
C LEU A 165 19.40 -6.29 11.41
N ILE A 166 20.08 -5.58 12.32
CA ILE A 166 21.45 -5.84 12.72
C ILE A 166 21.50 -6.01 14.24
N THR A 167 22.16 -7.07 14.71
CA THR A 167 22.36 -7.33 16.15
C THR A 167 23.31 -6.32 16.80
N SER A 168 24.38 -5.94 16.10
CA SER A 168 25.33 -4.92 16.54
C SER A 168 26.03 -4.31 15.33
N TRP A 169 26.10 -2.98 15.30
CA TRP A 169 26.78 -2.25 14.22
C TRP A 169 28.26 -2.66 14.10
N VAL A 170 28.93 -2.89 15.23
CA VAL A 170 30.34 -3.31 15.28
C VAL A 170 30.52 -4.70 14.66
N ARG A 171 29.64 -5.65 15.00
CA ARG A 171 29.69 -7.01 14.43
C ARG A 171 29.34 -7.02 12.94
N PHE A 172 28.45 -6.14 12.50
CA PHE A 172 28.10 -6.01 11.10
C PHE A 172 29.26 -5.45 10.27
N MET A 173 29.89 -4.37 10.73
CA MET A 173 31.05 -3.79 10.04
C MET A 173 32.24 -4.76 10.00
N ALA A 174 32.51 -5.47 11.10
CA ALA A 174 33.53 -6.53 11.13
C ALA A 174 33.14 -7.76 10.29
N GLY A 175 31.84 -8.06 10.18
CA GLY A 175 31.32 -9.12 9.33
C GLY A 175 31.48 -8.81 7.84
N LEU A 176 31.25 -7.57 7.43
CA LEU A 176 31.41 -7.13 6.03
C LEU A 176 32.85 -7.30 5.52
N THR A 177 33.85 -7.08 6.38
CA THR A 177 35.26 -7.24 5.99
C THR A 177 35.70 -8.71 5.90
N ILE A 178 35.06 -9.61 6.66
CA ILE A 178 35.39 -11.04 6.72
C ILE A 178 34.44 -11.87 5.83
N GLY A 179 33.42 -11.25 5.22
CA GLY A 179 32.38 -11.93 4.45
C GLY A 179 31.36 -12.70 5.32
N ASN A 180 31.32 -12.43 6.62
CA ASN A 180 30.39 -13.07 7.54
C ASN A 180 29.13 -12.23 7.75
N LEU A 181 28.01 -12.67 7.20
CA LEU A 181 26.71 -12.01 7.29
C LEU A 181 25.88 -12.44 8.51
N SER A 182 26.43 -13.23 9.45
CA SER A 182 25.70 -13.72 10.62
C SER A 182 25.22 -12.60 11.57
N ALA A 183 25.70 -11.38 11.40
CA ALA A 183 25.21 -10.20 12.12
C ALA A 183 23.82 -9.74 11.64
N ILE A 184 23.43 -10.10 10.42
CA ILE A 184 22.10 -9.82 9.85
C ILE A 184 21.10 -10.83 10.40
N ARG A 185 20.01 -10.32 10.96
CA ARG A 185 18.89 -11.15 11.43
C ARG A 185 17.90 -11.38 10.29
N THR A 186 18.09 -12.42 9.49
CA THR A 186 17.23 -12.73 8.34
C THR A 186 15.75 -12.81 8.71
N ASP A 187 15.41 -13.34 9.88
CA ASP A 187 14.02 -13.41 10.35
C ASP A 187 13.39 -12.01 10.50
N ASN A 188 14.17 -11.04 11.01
CA ASN A 188 13.73 -9.65 11.15
C ASN A 188 13.62 -8.96 9.79
N VAL A 189 14.51 -9.30 8.84
CA VAL A 189 14.41 -8.80 7.46
C VAL A 189 13.10 -9.27 6.82
N ILE A 190 12.78 -10.56 6.97
CA ILE A 190 11.53 -11.13 6.43
C ILE A 190 10.31 -10.49 7.11
N ALA A 191 10.32 -10.36 8.44
CA ALA A 191 9.24 -9.70 9.18
C ALA A 191 9.05 -8.24 8.75
N MET A 192 10.15 -7.51 8.54
CA MET A 192 10.09 -6.14 8.05
C MET A 192 9.55 -6.06 6.62
N CYS A 193 10.02 -6.92 5.70
CA CYS A 193 9.48 -6.99 4.34
C CYS A 193 8.00 -7.35 4.32
N TRP A 194 7.58 -8.28 5.18
CA TRP A 194 6.17 -8.65 5.31
C TRP A 194 5.33 -7.47 5.77
N ASN A 195 5.73 -6.77 6.84
CA ASN A 195 4.99 -5.60 7.33
C ASN A 195 4.96 -4.46 6.30
N LEU A 196 6.04 -4.28 5.52
CA LEU A 196 6.13 -3.22 4.52
C LEU A 196 5.23 -3.43 3.29
N PHE A 197 4.97 -4.67 2.89
CA PHE A 197 4.34 -4.94 1.59
C PHE A 197 3.04 -5.75 1.67
N SER A 198 2.75 -6.40 2.79
CA SER A 198 1.58 -7.29 2.92
C SER A 198 0.26 -6.56 2.72
N THR A 199 0.16 -5.30 3.17
CA THR A 199 -1.04 -4.47 3.01
C THR A 199 -1.31 -4.21 1.52
N GLU A 200 -0.29 -3.86 0.77
CA GLU A 200 -0.37 -3.56 -0.67
C GLU A 200 -0.69 -4.81 -1.48
N PHE A 201 -0.03 -5.94 -1.18
CA PHE A 201 -0.34 -7.21 -1.83
C PHE A 201 -1.81 -7.59 -1.65
N LEU A 202 -2.35 -7.42 -0.44
CA LEU A 202 -3.76 -7.69 -0.17
C LEU A 202 -4.70 -6.72 -0.87
N ILE A 203 -4.37 -5.44 -0.90
CA ILE A 203 -5.21 -4.43 -1.57
C ILE A 203 -5.24 -4.69 -3.08
N VAL A 204 -4.09 -4.98 -3.70
CA VAL A 204 -4.03 -5.38 -5.11
C VAL A 204 -4.87 -6.64 -5.35
N ALA A 205 -4.73 -7.67 -4.51
CA ALA A 205 -5.52 -8.89 -4.62
C ALA A 205 -7.03 -8.61 -4.48
N LEU A 206 -7.44 -7.79 -3.50
CA LEU A 206 -8.82 -7.39 -3.29
C LEU A 206 -9.39 -6.61 -4.49
N ILE A 207 -8.62 -5.69 -5.07
CA ILE A 207 -9.03 -4.94 -6.26
C ILE A 207 -9.22 -5.87 -7.45
N VAL A 208 -8.26 -6.78 -7.70
CA VAL A 208 -8.32 -7.71 -8.84
C VAL A 208 -9.50 -8.67 -8.70
N VAL A 209 -9.66 -9.30 -7.54
CA VAL A 209 -10.78 -10.23 -7.29
C VAL A 209 -12.11 -9.47 -7.28
N GLY A 210 -12.15 -8.26 -6.70
CA GLY A 210 -13.35 -7.42 -6.69
C GLY A 210 -13.79 -7.00 -8.10
N GLN A 211 -12.85 -6.62 -8.96
CA GLN A 211 -13.12 -6.34 -10.38
C GLN A 211 -13.66 -7.58 -11.11
N TRP A 212 -13.15 -8.76 -10.79
CA TRP A 212 -13.61 -10.02 -11.37
C TRP A 212 -15.05 -10.35 -10.97
N VAL A 213 -15.39 -10.21 -9.68
CA VAL A 213 -16.76 -10.37 -9.16
C VAL A 213 -17.72 -9.37 -9.80
N TRP A 214 -17.31 -8.11 -9.91
CA TRP A 214 -18.18 -7.07 -10.47
C TRP A 214 -18.44 -7.26 -11.98
N SER A 215 -17.43 -7.71 -12.72
CA SER A 215 -17.57 -8.00 -14.15
C SER A 215 -18.56 -9.12 -14.44
N HIS A 216 -18.74 -10.08 -13.53
CA HIS A 216 -19.73 -11.18 -13.68
C HIS A 216 -21.16 -10.75 -13.33
N LYS A 217 -21.32 -9.71 -12.50
CA LYS A 217 -22.65 -9.20 -12.14
C LYS A 217 -23.25 -8.29 -13.23
N ASN A 218 -22.39 -7.63 -14.01
CA ASN A 218 -22.76 -6.60 -14.97
C ASN A 218 -22.53 -6.99 -16.45
N GLY A 219 -22.00 -8.18 -16.71
CA GLY A 219 -21.93 -8.78 -18.06
C GLY A 219 -23.17 -9.63 -18.29
#